data_AF-A0A136PCU1-F1
#
_entry.id   AF-A0A136PCU1-F1
#
_cell.length_a   1.000
_cell.length_b   1.000
_cell.length_c   1.000
_cell.angle_alpha   90.00
_cell.angle_beta   90.00
_cell.angle_gamma   90.00
#
_symmetry.space_group_name_H-M   'P 1'
#
loop_
_entity.id
_entity.type
_entity.pdbx_description
1 polymer ?
#
loop_
_entity_poly.entity_id
_entity_poly.type
_entity_poly.pdbx_seq_one_letter_code
_entity_poly.pdbx_strand_id
1 'polypeptide(L)'
;MLPFKYDLKLGDTMPEVGSMKARLIQLGYGTCFFDGKVRELDDSDYFGEVTQECLEAFQTKIQDAVTLYQLPIPDDIKNNYPFAIDGVFNYSDWYVLNHYEELAEWYKVNIKPDTFPVQEPEPVASGDIDFITRVIALAKAEIGTVEEKPHNNGGKRVNEYQRIGSCGTISTGAPWCQFFMNWLLKQLKHDYKWTCSGYTPDNVNFAVKKNAGFKSVKKGQIEIGDFGYIYSPSRGNARHVFIIIGIDLKKGIVTTIEGNTNNDGSAEGFGVFKRIRPVSQVWAVAKWHQLYK
;
A
#
# COMPACT_ATOMS: atom_id res chain seq x y z
N MET A 1 -0.80 -15.35 42.16
CA MET A 1 -2.15 -15.63 41.64
C MET A 1 -2.89 -14.30 41.56
N LEU A 2 -2.82 -13.64 40.40
CA LEU A 2 -3.50 -12.36 40.18
C LEU A 2 -4.99 -12.64 39.91
N PRO A 3 -5.93 -11.93 40.57
CA PRO A 3 -7.34 -12.16 40.40
C PRO A 3 -7.78 -11.56 39.07
N PHE A 4 -7.82 -12.40 38.08
CA PHE A 4 -8.25 -12.07 36.74
C PHE A 4 -9.79 -12.16 36.68
N LYS A 5 -10.46 -10.99 36.65
CA LYS A 5 -11.93 -10.85 36.60
C LYS A 5 -12.44 -10.85 35.16
N TYR A 6 -13.17 -11.91 34.82
CA TYR A 6 -13.72 -12.32 33.51
C TYR A 6 -14.69 -11.36 32.79
N ASP A 7 -14.78 -10.12 33.25
CA ASP A 7 -15.58 -9.06 32.65
C ASP A 7 -14.76 -7.79 32.83
N LEU A 8 -14.18 -7.24 31.75
CA LEU A 8 -13.70 -5.87 31.79
C LEU A 8 -14.93 -4.95 31.95
N LYS A 9 -15.30 -4.67 33.20
CA LYS A 9 -16.19 -3.56 33.52
C LYS A 9 -15.48 -2.27 33.13
N LEU A 10 -16.24 -1.30 32.61
CA LEU A 10 -15.75 0.05 32.35
C LEU A 10 -14.96 0.57 33.57
N GLY A 11 -13.65 0.76 33.42
CA GLY A 11 -12.80 1.43 34.41
C GLY A 11 -11.55 0.69 34.89
N ASP A 12 -11.33 -0.57 34.53
CA ASP A 12 -10.10 -1.28 34.94
C ASP A 12 -8.92 -0.95 34.01
N THR A 13 -7.82 -0.44 34.56
CA THR A 13 -6.60 -0.11 33.81
C THR A 13 -5.75 -1.36 33.58
N MET A 14 -5.54 -1.70 32.30
CA MET A 14 -4.67 -2.79 31.85
C MET A 14 -3.20 -2.55 32.25
N PRO A 15 -2.36 -3.61 32.35
CA PRO A 15 -0.91 -3.46 32.28
C PRO A 15 -0.55 -2.71 30.98
N GLU A 16 0.49 -1.87 31.00
CA GLU A 16 0.93 -0.99 29.88
C GLU A 16 1.43 -1.72 28.62
N VAL A 17 0.97 -2.94 28.36
CA VAL A 17 1.11 -3.57 27.05
C VAL A 17 0.05 -2.92 26.16
N GLY A 18 0.49 -2.28 25.07
CA GLY A 18 -0.42 -1.79 24.03
C GLY A 18 -1.40 -2.88 23.59
N SER A 19 -2.48 -2.49 22.90
CA SER A 19 -3.58 -3.38 22.49
C SER A 19 -3.10 -4.76 22.03
N MET A 20 -3.90 -5.82 22.27
CA MET A 20 -3.62 -7.22 21.86
C MET A 20 -3.00 -7.32 20.43
N LYS A 21 -3.46 -6.47 19.51
CA LYS A 21 -2.93 -6.31 18.15
C LYS A 21 -1.47 -5.89 18.11
N ALA A 22 -1.08 -4.87 18.88
CA ALA A 22 0.30 -4.42 18.98
C ALA A 22 1.22 -5.55 19.47
N ARG A 23 0.75 -6.35 20.43
CA ARG A 23 1.51 -7.52 20.90
C ARG A 23 1.62 -8.60 19.83
N LEU A 24 0.55 -8.91 19.09
CA LEU A 24 0.60 -9.85 17.95
C LEU A 24 1.58 -9.38 16.86
N ILE A 25 1.56 -8.09 16.51
CA ILE A 25 2.50 -7.50 15.54
C ILE A 25 3.95 -7.63 16.04
N GLN A 26 4.21 -7.32 17.32
CA GLN A 26 5.55 -7.46 17.92
C GLN A 26 6.06 -8.91 17.85
N LEU A 27 5.16 -9.89 18.02
CA LEU A 27 5.48 -11.31 17.93
C LEU A 27 5.59 -11.81 16.48
N GLY A 28 5.42 -10.94 15.48
CA GLY A 28 5.56 -11.26 14.07
C GLY A 28 4.27 -11.67 13.37
N TYR A 29 3.13 -11.69 14.07
CA TYR A 29 1.81 -11.98 13.51
C TYR A 29 1.16 -10.78 12.81
N GLY A 30 1.97 -9.80 12.40
CA GLY A 30 1.52 -8.65 11.60
C GLY A 30 0.94 -9.05 10.25
N THR A 31 1.15 -10.29 9.80
CA THR A 31 0.56 -10.86 8.58
C THR A 31 0.02 -12.27 8.81
N CYS A 32 -1.14 -12.59 8.22
CA CYS A 32 -1.80 -13.89 8.32
C CYS A 32 -2.37 -14.34 6.98
N PHE A 33 -2.45 -15.64 6.76
CA PHE A 33 -2.94 -16.21 5.50
C PHE A 33 -4.45 -16.47 5.57
N PHE A 34 -5.21 -15.77 4.74
CA PHE A 34 -6.67 -15.87 4.68
C PHE A 34 -7.19 -15.83 3.25
N ASP A 35 -8.11 -16.73 2.91
CA ASP A 35 -8.72 -16.86 1.58
C ASP A 35 -7.66 -16.94 0.46
N GLY A 36 -6.64 -17.77 0.68
CA GLY A 36 -5.56 -17.99 -0.28
C GLY A 36 -4.56 -16.83 -0.40
N LYS A 37 -4.59 -15.84 0.51
CA LYS A 37 -3.77 -14.61 0.42
C LYS A 37 -3.19 -14.21 1.77
N VAL A 38 -1.97 -13.68 1.75
CA VAL A 38 -1.38 -13.01 2.92
C VAL A 38 -2.09 -11.66 3.14
N ARG A 39 -2.48 -11.37 4.38
CA ARG A 39 -3.17 -10.16 4.80
C ARG A 39 -2.49 -9.56 6.02
N GLU A 40 -2.32 -8.24 6.04
CA GLU A 40 -1.72 -7.50 7.16
C GLU A 40 -2.76 -7.13 8.23
N LEU A 41 -2.34 -7.15 9.50
CA LEU A 41 -3.04 -6.52 10.61
C LEU A 41 -2.95 -4.99 10.45
N ASP A 42 -4.08 -4.34 10.17
CA ASP A 42 -4.19 -2.87 10.08
C ASP A 42 -4.27 -2.27 11.50
N ASP A 43 -3.62 -1.13 11.74
CA ASP A 43 -3.52 -0.42 13.03
C ASP A 43 -4.82 0.32 13.41
N SER A 44 -5.94 -0.04 12.76
CA SER A 44 -7.26 0.51 13.06
C SER A 44 -7.89 -0.16 14.28
N ASP A 45 -8.68 0.58 15.06
CA ASP A 45 -9.34 0.09 16.30
C ASP A 45 -10.39 -1.03 16.09
N TYR A 46 -10.64 -1.47 14.85
CA TYR A 46 -11.66 -2.48 14.54
C TYR A 46 -11.15 -3.91 14.76
N PHE A 47 -11.82 -4.70 15.59
CA PHE A 47 -11.55 -6.14 15.74
C PHE A 47 -12.26 -6.88 14.59
N GLY A 48 -11.52 -7.17 13.52
CA GLY A 48 -12.06 -7.77 12.29
C GLY A 48 -11.55 -9.19 12.04
N GLU A 49 -12.08 -9.83 10.99
CA GLU A 49 -11.80 -11.22 10.58
C GLU A 49 -10.30 -11.54 10.54
N VAL A 50 -9.47 -10.65 9.96
CA VAL A 50 -7.99 -10.82 9.91
C VAL A 50 -7.36 -10.86 11.31
N THR A 51 -7.86 -10.07 12.26
CA THR A 51 -7.37 -10.09 13.65
C THR A 51 -7.76 -11.39 14.34
N GLN A 52 -8.99 -11.87 14.11
CA GLN A 52 -9.45 -13.14 14.65
C GLN A 52 -8.63 -14.32 14.10
N GLU A 53 -8.36 -14.36 12.80
CA GLU A 53 -7.58 -15.43 12.17
C GLU A 53 -6.10 -15.41 12.58
N CYS A 54 -5.50 -14.22 12.71
CA CYS A 54 -4.16 -14.08 13.27
C CYS A 54 -4.09 -14.60 14.70
N LEU A 55 -5.16 -14.37 15.46
CA LEU A 55 -5.27 -14.86 16.82
C LEU A 55 -5.46 -16.38 16.84
N GLU A 56 -6.33 -16.95 16.00
CA GLU A 56 -6.51 -18.40 15.88
C GLU A 56 -5.20 -19.10 15.45
N ALA A 57 -4.44 -18.50 14.53
CA ALA A 57 -3.12 -19.00 14.11
C ALA A 57 -2.08 -18.94 15.25
N PHE A 58 -2.12 -17.87 16.05
CA PHE A 58 -1.31 -17.77 17.28
C PHE A 58 -1.71 -18.85 18.29
N GLN A 59 -3.00 -18.98 18.60
CA GLN A 59 -3.55 -19.98 19.51
C GLN A 59 -3.20 -21.40 19.08
N THR A 60 -3.25 -21.69 17.78
CA THR A 60 -2.88 -23.00 17.23
C THR A 60 -1.40 -23.32 17.47
N LYS A 61 -0.48 -22.39 17.13
CA LYS A 61 0.95 -22.61 17.36
C LYS A 61 1.30 -22.75 18.83
N ILE A 62 0.62 -21.99 19.70
CA ILE A 62 0.77 -22.13 21.14
C ILE A 62 0.25 -23.49 21.59
N GLN A 63 -0.93 -23.92 21.17
CA GLN A 63 -1.50 -25.21 21.53
C GLN A 63 -0.59 -26.37 21.12
N ASP A 64 -0.01 -26.29 19.92
CA ASP A 64 0.98 -27.25 19.44
C ASP A 64 2.24 -27.24 20.31
N ALA A 65 2.74 -26.05 20.69
CA ALA A 65 3.89 -25.95 21.59
C ALA A 65 3.59 -26.49 22.99
N VAL A 66 2.40 -26.19 23.55
CA VAL A 66 1.95 -26.71 24.85
C VAL A 66 1.86 -28.23 24.81
N THR A 67 1.32 -28.80 23.73
CA THR A 67 1.12 -30.24 23.58
C THR A 67 2.45 -30.96 23.34
N LEU A 68 3.32 -30.41 22.48
CA LEU A 68 4.58 -31.03 22.07
C LEU A 68 5.67 -30.90 23.14
N TYR A 69 5.71 -29.79 23.87
CA TYR A 69 6.76 -29.48 24.85
C TYR A 69 6.28 -29.49 26.30
N GLN A 70 5.01 -29.87 26.55
CA GLN A 70 4.39 -29.95 27.87
C GLN A 70 4.57 -28.65 28.66
N LEU A 71 4.24 -27.51 28.04
CA LEU A 71 4.40 -26.21 28.69
C LEU A 71 3.62 -26.18 30.02
N PRO A 72 4.25 -25.75 31.13
CA PRO A 72 3.66 -25.75 32.46
C PRO A 72 2.72 -24.56 32.59
N ILE A 73 1.51 -24.73 32.08
CA ILE A 73 0.39 -23.84 32.40
C ILE A 73 -0.10 -24.22 33.80
N PRO A 74 -0.19 -23.27 34.75
CA PRO A 74 -0.73 -23.52 36.09
C PRO A 74 -2.08 -24.24 36.04
N ASP A 75 -2.28 -25.26 36.89
CA ASP A 75 -3.50 -26.09 36.89
C ASP A 75 -4.77 -25.26 37.12
N ASP A 76 -4.70 -24.17 37.90
CA ASP A 76 -5.81 -23.25 38.12
C ASP A 76 -6.21 -22.49 36.84
N ILE A 77 -5.25 -22.12 36.00
CA ILE A 77 -5.52 -21.50 34.70
C ILE A 77 -6.07 -22.56 33.74
N LYS A 78 -5.40 -23.72 33.64
CA LYS A 78 -5.77 -24.79 32.72
C LYS A 78 -7.17 -25.35 32.98
N ASN A 79 -7.55 -25.52 34.24
CA ASN A 79 -8.82 -26.14 34.60
C ASN A 79 -10.01 -25.20 34.49
N ASN A 80 -9.80 -23.90 34.74
CA ASN A 80 -10.88 -22.91 34.66
C ASN A 80 -10.99 -22.27 33.26
N TYR A 81 -9.88 -22.22 32.52
CA TYR A 81 -9.75 -21.52 31.24
C TYR A 81 -8.98 -22.41 30.26
N PRO A 82 -9.61 -23.50 29.80
CA PRO A 82 -8.97 -24.40 28.86
C PRO A 82 -8.61 -23.64 27.60
N PHE A 83 -7.40 -23.90 27.09
CA PHE A 83 -6.96 -23.35 25.82
C PHE A 83 -7.92 -23.80 24.71
N ALA A 84 -8.45 -22.85 23.96
CA ALA A 84 -9.36 -23.09 22.86
C ALA A 84 -8.89 -22.29 21.64
N ILE A 85 -8.96 -22.90 20.47
CA ILE A 85 -8.74 -22.22 19.20
C ILE A 85 -10.12 -21.76 18.72
N ASP A 86 -10.55 -20.60 19.21
CA ASP A 86 -11.89 -20.07 18.96
C ASP A 86 -11.87 -18.59 18.53
N GLY A 87 -10.68 -17.99 18.41
CA GLY A 87 -10.51 -16.59 18.05
C GLY A 87 -10.97 -15.62 19.14
N VAL A 88 -11.29 -16.14 20.33
CA VAL A 88 -11.65 -15.36 21.51
C VAL A 88 -10.49 -15.34 22.47
N PHE A 89 -10.09 -14.14 22.87
CA PHE A 89 -8.96 -13.97 23.78
C PHE A 89 -9.38 -14.18 25.23
N ASN A 90 -8.95 -15.29 25.82
CA ASN A 90 -9.20 -15.61 27.23
C ASN A 90 -7.90 -15.49 28.05
N TYR A 91 -7.95 -15.86 29.33
CA TYR A 91 -6.80 -15.65 30.22
C TYR A 91 -5.65 -16.61 30.00
N SER A 92 -5.92 -17.80 29.46
CA SER A 92 -4.85 -18.69 29.06
C SER A 92 -4.05 -18.08 27.90
N ASP A 93 -4.72 -17.41 26.96
CA ASP A 93 -4.07 -16.67 25.87
C ASP A 93 -3.25 -15.48 26.40
N TRP A 94 -3.79 -14.72 27.36
CA TRP A 94 -3.08 -13.59 28.00
C TRP A 94 -1.83 -14.04 28.76
N TYR A 95 -1.96 -15.12 29.54
CA TYR A 95 -0.85 -15.68 30.30
C TYR A 95 0.29 -16.07 29.36
N VAL A 96 -0.03 -16.74 28.25
CA VAL A 96 0.97 -17.17 27.29
C VAL A 96 1.55 -16.02 26.48
N LEU A 97 0.77 -15.01 26.06
CA LEU A 97 1.31 -13.82 25.38
C LEU A 97 2.31 -13.02 26.23
N ASN A 98 2.02 -12.91 27.53
CA ASN A 98 2.85 -12.13 28.45
C ASN A 98 4.11 -12.87 28.89
N HIS A 99 4.12 -14.20 28.83
CA HIS A 99 5.29 -15.02 29.18
C HIS A 99 5.93 -15.67 27.95
N TYR A 100 5.52 -15.27 26.75
CA TYR A 100 5.94 -15.83 25.47
C TYR A 100 7.46 -15.90 25.32
N GLU A 101 8.16 -14.80 25.63
CA GLU A 101 9.60 -14.69 25.40
C GLU A 101 10.38 -15.63 26.33
N GLU A 102 10.00 -15.69 27.60
CA GLU A 102 10.56 -16.61 28.60
C GLU A 102 10.28 -18.07 28.24
N LEU A 103 9.05 -18.38 27.80
CA LEU A 103 8.67 -19.74 27.39
C LEU A 103 9.38 -20.15 26.09
N ALA A 104 9.50 -19.26 25.10
CA ALA A 104 10.17 -19.53 23.84
C ALA A 104 11.67 -19.80 24.03
N GLU A 105 12.32 -19.03 24.91
CA GLU A 105 13.73 -19.20 25.26
C GLU A 105 13.96 -20.49 26.06
N TRP A 106 13.14 -20.73 27.10
CA TRP A 106 13.28 -21.88 27.98
C TRP A 106 13.09 -23.22 27.25
N TYR A 107 12.10 -23.28 26.37
CA TYR A 107 11.78 -24.51 25.62
C TYR A 107 12.45 -24.59 24.25
N LYS A 108 13.22 -23.57 23.86
CA LYS A 108 13.88 -23.46 22.55
C LYS A 108 12.91 -23.65 21.38
N VAL A 109 11.70 -23.12 21.53
CA VAL A 109 10.61 -23.24 20.57
C VAL A 109 10.46 -21.97 19.76
N ASN A 110 10.44 -22.09 18.44
CA ASN A 110 10.12 -20.98 17.56
C ASN A 110 8.61 -20.93 17.34
N ILE A 111 7.93 -20.09 18.12
CA ILE A 111 6.47 -19.92 18.04
C ILE A 111 6.12 -18.67 17.21
N LYS A 112 7.02 -18.17 16.36
CA LYS A 112 6.71 -17.10 15.40
C LYS A 112 5.86 -17.68 14.25
N PRO A 113 5.05 -16.86 13.54
CA PRO A 113 4.32 -17.36 12.39
C PRO A 113 5.28 -17.90 11.32
N ASP A 114 4.82 -18.88 10.54
CA ASP A 114 5.61 -19.38 9.43
C ASP A 114 5.81 -18.26 8.42
N THR A 115 7.04 -18.11 7.94
CA THR A 115 7.32 -17.16 6.86
C THR A 115 6.63 -17.65 5.60
N PHE A 116 5.50 -17.02 5.26
CA PHE A 116 4.86 -17.28 3.98
C PHE A 116 5.78 -16.76 2.89
N PRO A 117 6.14 -17.57 1.88
CA PRO A 117 6.77 -17.04 0.69
C PRO A 117 5.76 -16.09 0.07
N VAL A 118 6.02 -14.78 0.19
CA VAL A 118 5.43 -13.81 -0.72
C VAL A 118 5.84 -14.31 -2.09
N GLN A 119 4.86 -14.70 -2.92
CA GLN A 119 5.16 -15.06 -4.29
C GLN A 119 5.73 -13.81 -4.94
N GLU A 120 7.06 -13.72 -5.00
CA GLU A 120 7.74 -12.60 -5.59
C GLU A 120 7.26 -12.51 -7.04
N PRO A 121 6.79 -11.34 -7.50
CA PRO A 121 6.56 -11.15 -8.92
C PRO A 121 7.88 -11.46 -9.65
N GLU A 122 7.77 -12.16 -10.79
CA GLU A 122 8.88 -12.50 -11.70
C GLU A 122 9.99 -11.43 -11.71
N PRO A 123 11.28 -11.80 -11.59
CA PRO A 123 12.34 -10.88 -11.22
C PRO A 123 12.52 -9.79 -12.27
N VAL A 124 12.11 -8.58 -11.91
CA VAL A 124 12.43 -7.35 -12.62
C VAL A 124 13.89 -7.00 -12.27
N ALA A 125 14.75 -6.85 -13.28
CA ALA A 125 16.21 -6.73 -13.12
C ALA A 125 16.59 -5.62 -12.11
N SER A 126 17.59 -5.85 -11.25
CA SER A 126 17.92 -5.01 -10.09
C SER A 126 18.17 -3.51 -10.36
N GLY A 127 18.53 -3.12 -11.59
CA GLY A 127 18.65 -1.70 -11.99
C GLY A 127 17.31 -0.99 -12.23
N ASP A 128 16.23 -1.75 -12.44
CA ASP A 128 14.88 -1.24 -12.74
C ASP A 128 14.15 -0.79 -11.45
N ILE A 129 14.40 -1.48 -10.32
CA ILE A 129 13.83 -1.13 -9.00
C ILE A 129 14.40 0.21 -8.49
N ASP A 130 15.69 0.49 -8.73
CA ASP A 130 16.29 1.79 -8.40
C ASP A 130 15.63 2.93 -9.20
N PHE A 131 15.33 2.70 -10.49
CA PHE A 131 14.69 3.71 -11.33
C PHE A 131 13.30 4.09 -10.85
N ILE A 132 12.38 3.13 -10.69
CA ILE A 132 10.99 3.45 -10.33
C ILE A 132 10.89 4.01 -8.90
N THR A 133 11.74 3.54 -7.99
CA THR A 133 11.84 4.08 -6.64
C THR A 133 12.28 5.54 -6.66
N ARG A 134 13.25 5.91 -7.51
CA ARG A 134 13.67 7.30 -7.72
C ARG A 134 12.59 8.15 -8.36
N VAL A 135 11.83 7.64 -9.34
CA VAL A 135 10.69 8.35 -9.94
C VAL A 135 9.66 8.69 -8.86
N ILE A 136 9.32 7.72 -8.00
CA ILE A 136 8.37 7.91 -6.91
C ILE A 136 8.91 8.89 -5.86
N ALA A 137 10.19 8.80 -5.49
CA ALA A 137 10.83 9.72 -4.56
C ALA A 137 10.80 11.16 -5.09
N LEU A 138 11.09 11.35 -6.37
CA LEU A 138 11.02 12.64 -7.03
C LEU A 138 9.58 13.18 -7.05
N ALA A 139 8.59 12.35 -7.38
CA ALA A 139 7.18 12.74 -7.34
C ALA A 139 6.74 13.15 -5.92
N LYS A 140 7.19 12.45 -4.88
CA LYS A 140 6.93 12.80 -3.47
C LYS A 140 7.53 14.16 -3.10
N ALA A 141 8.73 14.48 -3.60
CA ALA A 141 9.37 15.77 -3.35
C ALA A 141 8.62 16.96 -3.96
N GLU A 142 7.83 16.75 -5.01
CA GLU A 142 7.03 17.81 -5.62
C GLU A 142 5.67 18.04 -4.95
N ILE A 143 5.24 17.20 -3.99
CA ILE A 143 3.97 17.38 -3.27
C ILE A 143 3.92 18.76 -2.61
N GLY A 144 2.83 19.48 -2.82
CA GLY A 144 2.66 20.86 -2.32
C GLY A 144 3.13 21.93 -3.31
N THR A 145 3.73 21.55 -4.44
CA THR A 145 3.92 22.47 -5.57
C THR A 145 2.57 22.93 -6.08
N VAL A 146 2.38 24.25 -6.18
CA VAL A 146 1.18 24.88 -6.71
C VAL A 146 1.53 25.87 -7.81
N GLU A 147 0.55 26.17 -8.66
CA GLU A 147 0.61 27.29 -9.58
C GLU A 147 0.81 28.62 -8.84
N GLU A 148 1.54 29.57 -9.44
CA GLU A 148 1.73 30.90 -8.84
C GLU A 148 0.41 31.68 -8.73
N LYS A 149 -0.50 31.41 -9.67
CA LYS A 149 -1.90 31.85 -9.61
C LYS A 149 -2.76 30.61 -9.84
N PRO A 150 -3.65 30.23 -8.91
CA PRO A 150 -4.51 29.06 -9.08
C PRO A 150 -5.30 29.12 -10.38
N HIS A 151 -5.36 27.99 -11.10
CA HIS A 151 -6.08 27.82 -12.37
C HIS A 151 -5.51 28.61 -13.56
N ASN A 152 -4.25 29.04 -13.47
CA ASN A 152 -3.55 29.71 -14.57
C ASN A 152 -2.65 28.74 -15.35
N ASN A 153 -2.51 27.48 -14.91
CA ASN A 153 -1.63 26.49 -15.53
C ASN A 153 -0.18 27.00 -15.67
N GLY A 154 0.31 27.75 -14.68
CA GLY A 154 1.59 28.42 -14.77
C GLY A 154 2.21 28.79 -13.43
N GLY A 155 3.49 29.12 -13.51
CA GLY A 155 4.36 29.46 -12.38
C GLY A 155 5.73 28.81 -12.54
N LYS A 156 6.76 29.32 -11.88
CA LYS A 156 8.16 28.91 -12.12
C LYS A 156 8.35 27.39 -12.21
N ARG A 157 7.81 26.64 -11.26
CA ARG A 157 7.92 25.17 -11.21
C ARG A 157 7.01 24.47 -12.22
N VAL A 158 5.78 24.92 -12.39
CA VAL A 158 4.82 24.39 -13.38
C VAL A 158 5.33 24.60 -14.81
N ASN A 159 5.92 25.76 -15.09
CA ASN A 159 6.53 26.11 -16.36
C ASN A 159 7.72 25.20 -16.68
N GLU A 160 8.47 24.76 -15.66
CA GLU A 160 9.53 23.78 -15.82
C GLU A 160 9.00 22.41 -16.24
N TYR A 161 7.92 21.93 -15.61
CA TYR A 161 7.25 20.69 -16.01
C TYR A 161 6.81 20.77 -17.47
N GLN A 162 6.12 21.85 -17.84
CA GLN A 162 5.65 22.08 -19.21
C GLN A 162 6.80 22.13 -20.20
N ARG A 163 7.87 22.88 -19.92
CA ARG A 163 9.01 23.03 -20.83
C ARG A 163 9.75 21.71 -21.02
N ILE A 164 10.11 21.01 -19.93
CA ILE A 164 10.88 19.78 -20.02
C ILE A 164 10.00 18.64 -20.55
N GLY A 165 8.79 18.49 -20.03
CA GLY A 165 7.82 17.48 -20.44
C GLY A 165 7.34 17.64 -21.88
N SER A 166 7.41 18.85 -22.45
CA SER A 166 7.14 19.14 -23.87
C SER A 166 8.38 19.08 -24.77
N CYS A 167 9.54 18.69 -24.25
CA CYS A 167 10.81 18.72 -24.99
C CYS A 167 11.15 20.13 -25.54
N GLY A 168 10.72 21.18 -24.84
CA GLY A 168 10.97 22.57 -25.18
C GLY A 168 10.00 23.16 -26.21
N THR A 169 8.95 22.44 -26.60
CA THR A 169 8.07 22.86 -27.71
C THR A 169 6.94 23.80 -27.29
N ILE A 170 6.66 23.97 -25.99
CA ILE A 170 5.52 24.74 -25.49
C ILE A 170 5.97 25.87 -24.55
N SER A 171 5.28 27.02 -24.67
CA SER A 171 5.63 28.30 -24.04
C SER A 171 5.00 28.56 -22.66
N THR A 172 4.21 27.64 -22.09
CA THR A 172 3.49 27.66 -20.79
C THR A 172 1.97 27.95 -20.88
N GLY A 173 1.22 27.69 -19.80
CA GLY A 173 -0.23 27.94 -19.71
C GLY A 173 -1.15 26.76 -20.12
N ALA A 174 -0.59 25.60 -20.43
CA ALA A 174 -1.35 24.40 -20.79
C ALA A 174 -1.59 23.48 -19.57
N PRO A 175 -2.71 22.73 -19.51
CA PRO A 175 -2.89 21.69 -18.49
C PRO A 175 -1.67 20.77 -18.39
N TRP A 176 -1.21 20.51 -17.17
CA TRP A 176 0.16 20.03 -16.95
C TRP A 176 0.29 18.68 -16.25
N CYS A 177 -0.81 17.93 -16.09
CA CYS A 177 -0.78 16.57 -15.51
C CYS A 177 0.17 15.63 -16.26
N GLN A 178 0.08 15.56 -17.59
CA GLN A 178 0.95 14.71 -18.40
C GLN A 178 2.37 15.29 -18.53
N PHE A 179 2.52 16.61 -18.58
CA PHE A 179 3.85 17.23 -18.57
C PHE A 179 4.62 16.91 -17.30
N PHE A 180 3.95 16.88 -16.16
CA PHE A 180 4.53 16.46 -14.90
C PHE A 180 5.00 14.99 -14.95
N MET A 181 4.18 14.07 -15.48
CA MET A 181 4.60 12.67 -15.69
C MET A 181 5.81 12.55 -16.62
N ASN A 182 5.83 13.28 -17.74
CA ASN A 182 6.95 13.28 -18.68
C ASN A 182 8.22 13.89 -18.04
N TRP A 183 8.05 14.94 -17.23
CA TRP A 183 9.14 15.57 -16.49
C TRP A 183 9.78 14.57 -15.51
N LEU A 184 8.99 13.82 -14.74
CA LEU A 184 9.49 12.80 -13.81
C LEU A 184 10.39 11.79 -14.51
N LEU A 185 9.95 11.28 -15.66
CA LEU A 185 10.73 10.31 -16.45
C LEU A 185 12.02 10.94 -16.99
N LYS A 186 11.96 12.19 -17.49
CA LYS A 186 13.12 12.93 -18.04
C LYS A 186 14.21 13.23 -17.04
N GLN A 187 13.87 13.42 -15.75
CA GLN A 187 14.88 13.70 -14.73
C GLN A 187 15.81 12.51 -14.47
N LEU A 188 15.35 11.30 -14.80
CA LEU A 188 16.05 10.06 -14.45
C LEU A 188 16.58 9.31 -15.67
N LYS A 189 15.92 9.46 -16.83
CA LYS A 189 16.41 8.93 -18.12
C LYS A 189 16.08 9.89 -19.27
N HIS A 190 17.08 10.17 -20.10
CA HIS A 190 16.93 11.05 -21.26
C HIS A 190 16.30 10.35 -22.48
N ASP A 191 16.29 9.02 -22.53
CA ASP A 191 15.93 8.17 -23.68
C ASP A 191 14.66 7.31 -23.48
N TYR A 192 13.80 7.70 -22.55
CA TYR A 192 12.51 7.03 -22.33
C TYR A 192 11.59 7.12 -23.57
N LYS A 193 10.84 6.06 -23.85
CA LYS A 193 10.09 5.88 -25.10
C LYS A 193 8.82 6.73 -25.19
N TRP A 194 8.58 7.69 -24.30
CA TRP A 194 7.30 8.38 -24.21
C TRP A 194 7.24 9.63 -25.13
N THR A 195 6.04 10.09 -25.47
CA THR A 195 5.85 11.34 -26.26
C THR A 195 6.22 12.61 -25.48
N CYS A 196 6.50 13.69 -26.21
CA CYS A 196 6.67 15.05 -25.68
C CYS A 196 5.34 15.82 -25.59
N SER A 197 4.18 15.14 -25.55
CA SER A 197 2.86 15.80 -25.54
C SER A 197 2.28 15.88 -24.14
N GLY A 198 1.66 17.01 -23.80
CA GLY A 198 0.85 17.18 -22.60
C GLY A 198 -0.58 16.70 -22.76
N TYR A 199 -0.98 16.33 -23.98
CA TYR A 199 -2.31 15.81 -24.25
C TYR A 199 -2.34 14.30 -23.92
N THR A 200 -3.05 13.93 -22.86
CA THR A 200 -3.10 12.53 -22.37
C THR A 200 -3.45 11.51 -23.46
N PRO A 201 -4.36 11.78 -24.43
CA PRO A 201 -4.63 10.84 -25.52
C PRO A 201 -3.45 10.55 -26.45
N ASP A 202 -2.56 11.50 -26.73
CA ASP A 202 -1.38 11.24 -27.57
C ASP A 202 -0.48 10.18 -26.94
N ASN A 203 -0.39 10.23 -25.63
CA ASN A 203 0.42 9.36 -24.80
C ASN A 203 -0.18 7.95 -24.71
N VAL A 204 -1.50 7.87 -24.58
CA VAL A 204 -2.25 6.61 -24.69
C VAL A 204 -2.08 5.98 -26.08
N ASN A 205 -2.32 6.75 -27.14
CA ASN A 205 -2.23 6.28 -28.53
C ASN A 205 -0.82 5.79 -28.84
N PHE A 206 0.20 6.50 -28.36
CA PHE A 206 1.58 6.07 -28.49
C PHE A 206 1.84 4.76 -27.76
N ALA A 207 1.42 4.64 -26.51
CA ALA A 207 1.63 3.43 -25.71
C ALA A 207 0.94 2.20 -26.32
N VAL A 208 -0.27 2.38 -26.88
CA VAL A 208 -0.98 1.35 -27.64
C VAL A 208 -0.21 0.99 -28.92
N LYS A 209 0.17 1.98 -29.75
CA LYS A 209 0.85 1.77 -31.04
C LYS A 209 2.21 1.08 -30.89
N LYS A 210 2.93 1.35 -29.80
CA LYS A 210 4.25 0.79 -29.53
C LYS A 210 4.21 -0.50 -28.71
N ASN A 211 3.01 -0.99 -28.34
CA ASN A 211 2.84 -2.09 -27.40
C ASN A 211 3.63 -1.86 -26.09
N ALA A 212 3.69 -0.60 -25.63
CA ALA A 212 4.47 -0.17 -24.47
C ALA A 212 3.68 -0.33 -23.16
N GLY A 213 2.91 -1.41 -23.06
CA GLY A 213 2.30 -1.83 -21.79
C GLY A 213 1.06 -1.07 -21.40
N PHE A 214 0.35 -0.46 -22.36
CA PHE A 214 -0.98 0.09 -22.10
C PHE A 214 -1.99 -1.05 -21.93
N LYS A 215 -2.52 -1.22 -20.73
CA LYS A 215 -3.50 -2.26 -20.41
C LYS A 215 -4.74 -1.63 -19.79
N SER A 216 -5.91 -1.98 -20.32
CA SER A 216 -7.18 -1.74 -19.62
C SER A 216 -7.15 -2.48 -18.29
N VAL A 217 -7.58 -1.83 -17.20
CA VAL A 217 -7.47 -2.40 -15.87
C VAL A 217 -8.38 -3.64 -15.74
N LYS A 218 -7.79 -4.84 -15.70
CA LYS A 218 -8.41 -6.02 -15.07
C LYS A 218 -7.90 -6.13 -13.63
N LYS A 219 -8.75 -6.62 -12.71
CA LYS A 219 -8.40 -6.87 -11.30
C LYS A 219 -7.05 -7.62 -11.23
N GLY A 220 -6.07 -7.06 -10.52
CA GLY A 220 -4.73 -7.65 -10.34
C GLY A 220 -3.64 -7.21 -11.33
N GLN A 221 -3.90 -6.24 -12.22
CA GLN A 221 -2.93 -5.78 -13.22
C GLN A 221 -2.37 -4.37 -12.98
N ILE A 222 -2.56 -3.79 -11.79
CA ILE A 222 -1.98 -2.49 -11.40
C ILE A 222 -0.76 -2.75 -10.53
N GLU A 223 0.35 -2.07 -10.81
CA GLU A 223 1.58 -2.12 -10.01
C GLU A 223 1.96 -0.73 -9.48
N ILE A 224 2.72 -0.71 -8.39
CA ILE A 224 3.36 0.52 -7.91
C ILE A 224 4.31 1.02 -8.99
N GLY A 225 4.24 2.31 -9.28
CA GLY A 225 4.99 2.96 -10.34
C GLY A 225 4.23 3.11 -11.66
N ASP A 226 3.16 2.33 -11.87
CA ASP A 226 2.35 2.45 -13.08
C ASP A 226 1.75 3.85 -13.23
N PHE A 227 1.69 4.33 -14.47
CA PHE A 227 1.00 5.58 -14.78
C PHE A 227 -0.46 5.24 -15.07
N GLY A 228 -1.35 5.60 -14.15
CA GLY A 228 -2.79 5.37 -14.27
C GLY A 228 -3.46 6.50 -15.02
N TYR A 229 -4.47 6.16 -15.83
CA TYR A 229 -5.23 7.09 -16.66
C TYR A 229 -6.70 7.11 -16.26
N ILE A 230 -7.33 8.28 -16.31
CA ILE A 230 -8.78 8.44 -16.12
C ILE A 230 -9.44 8.72 -17.47
N TYR A 231 -10.50 7.98 -17.79
CA TYR A 231 -11.32 8.21 -18.98
C TYR A 231 -12.30 9.37 -18.79
N SER A 232 -12.58 10.09 -19.87
CA SER A 232 -13.65 11.07 -19.97
C SER A 232 -14.66 10.62 -21.01
N PRO A 233 -15.91 10.31 -20.61
CA PRO A 233 -16.97 10.00 -21.56
C PRO A 233 -17.24 11.15 -22.53
N SER A 234 -17.19 12.40 -22.06
CA SER A 234 -17.43 13.58 -22.90
C SER A 234 -16.35 13.82 -23.96
N ARG A 235 -15.10 13.39 -23.70
CA ARG A 235 -13.98 13.50 -24.65
C ARG A 235 -13.71 12.21 -25.42
N GLY A 236 -14.38 11.12 -25.06
CA GLY A 236 -14.14 9.80 -25.64
C GLY A 236 -12.74 9.22 -25.37
N ASN A 237 -11.95 9.78 -24.46
CA ASN A 237 -10.54 9.42 -24.26
C ASN A 237 -10.00 9.78 -22.85
N ALA A 238 -8.72 9.49 -22.57
CA ALA A 238 -8.05 9.88 -21.33
C ALA A 238 -8.06 11.39 -21.09
N ARG A 239 -8.44 11.80 -19.88
CA ARG A 239 -8.46 13.21 -19.44
C ARG A 239 -7.44 13.55 -18.35
N HIS A 240 -6.86 12.55 -17.69
CA HIS A 240 -5.95 12.76 -16.58
C HIS A 240 -5.02 11.57 -16.41
N VAL A 241 -3.86 11.82 -15.82
CA VAL A 241 -2.81 10.83 -15.57
C VAL A 241 -2.16 11.08 -14.22
N PHE A 242 -1.72 10.01 -13.55
CA PHE A 242 -1.02 10.04 -12.28
C PHE A 242 -0.07 8.87 -12.14
N ILE A 243 0.90 8.97 -11.22
CA ILE A 243 1.72 7.84 -10.81
C ILE A 243 1.10 7.15 -9.59
N ILE A 244 1.03 5.82 -9.62
CA ILE A 244 0.51 5.00 -8.53
C ILE A 244 1.65 4.71 -7.55
N ILE A 245 1.49 5.09 -6.28
CA ILE A 245 2.52 4.94 -5.23
C ILE A 245 2.11 3.98 -4.11
N GLY A 246 0.88 3.48 -4.15
CA GLY A 246 0.34 2.51 -3.21
C GLY A 246 -0.94 1.91 -3.75
N ILE A 247 -1.23 0.67 -3.37
CA ILE A 247 -2.38 -0.08 -3.87
C ILE A 247 -3.02 -0.79 -2.68
N ASP A 248 -4.31 -0.55 -2.48
CA ASP A 248 -5.14 -1.34 -1.57
C ASP A 248 -6.30 -1.93 -2.38
N LEU A 249 -6.05 -3.11 -2.97
CA LEU A 249 -7.06 -3.83 -3.76
C LEU A 249 -8.25 -4.32 -2.92
N LYS A 250 -8.12 -4.38 -1.59
CA LYS A 250 -9.21 -4.79 -0.68
C LYS A 250 -10.22 -3.66 -0.51
N LYS A 251 -9.74 -2.44 -0.24
CA LYS A 251 -10.56 -1.23 -0.24
C LYS A 251 -10.90 -0.77 -1.67
N GLY A 252 -10.31 -1.41 -2.67
CA GLY A 252 -10.52 -1.07 -4.08
C GLY A 252 -10.02 0.33 -4.40
N ILE A 253 -8.91 0.74 -3.77
CA ILE A 253 -8.31 2.06 -3.92
C ILE A 253 -6.82 1.98 -4.31
N VAL A 254 -6.32 3.06 -4.89
CA VAL A 254 -4.92 3.33 -5.14
C VAL A 254 -4.55 4.67 -4.52
N THR A 255 -3.32 4.76 -4.02
CA THR A 255 -2.70 6.02 -3.60
C THR A 255 -1.86 6.54 -4.75
N THR A 256 -2.01 7.81 -5.08
CA THR A 256 -1.44 8.41 -6.29
C THR A 256 -0.76 9.74 -5.99
N ILE A 257 0.19 10.13 -6.83
CA ILE A 257 0.72 11.50 -6.91
C ILE A 257 0.42 12.04 -8.29
N GLU A 258 -0.15 13.23 -8.34
CA GLU A 258 -0.74 13.78 -9.56
C GLU A 258 -0.48 15.28 -9.62
N GLY A 259 -0.05 15.75 -10.78
CA GLY A 259 0.08 17.16 -11.09
C GLY A 259 -1.19 17.69 -11.75
N ASN A 260 -1.42 19.00 -11.70
CA ASN A 260 -2.64 19.63 -12.16
C ASN A 260 -3.88 18.93 -11.56
N THR A 261 -3.86 18.74 -10.25
CA THR A 261 -5.00 18.19 -9.49
C THR A 261 -5.39 19.14 -8.35
N ASN A 262 -6.51 18.87 -7.70
CA ASN A 262 -7.04 19.61 -6.55
C ASN A 262 -7.76 18.64 -5.60
N ASN A 263 -8.32 19.16 -4.50
CA ASN A 263 -9.06 18.35 -3.53
C ASN A 263 -10.28 17.62 -4.12
N ASP A 264 -10.78 18.09 -5.27
CA ASP A 264 -11.98 17.57 -5.92
C ASP A 264 -11.64 16.62 -7.08
N GLY A 265 -10.35 16.45 -7.41
CA GLY A 265 -9.88 15.58 -8.50
C GLY A 265 -10.31 16.05 -9.90
N SER A 266 -10.56 17.35 -10.05
CA SER A 266 -10.96 17.94 -11.33
C SER A 266 -9.76 18.07 -12.28
N ALA A 267 -10.04 18.20 -13.58
CA ALA A 267 -9.03 18.48 -14.61
C ALA A 267 -8.55 19.95 -14.59
N GLU A 268 -9.11 20.77 -13.70
CA GLU A 268 -8.75 22.18 -13.45
C GLU A 268 -7.98 22.28 -12.13
N GLY A 269 -7.05 21.35 -11.93
CA GLY A 269 -6.27 21.28 -10.71
C GLY A 269 -5.10 22.25 -10.74
N PHE A 270 -4.72 22.77 -9.57
CA PHE A 270 -3.73 23.84 -9.47
C PHE A 270 -2.39 23.38 -8.87
N GLY A 271 -2.25 22.11 -8.48
CA GLY A 271 -1.05 21.67 -7.78
C GLY A 271 -0.74 20.18 -7.90
N VAL A 272 0.38 19.81 -7.27
CA VAL A 272 0.82 18.43 -7.08
C VAL A 272 0.36 17.94 -5.72
N PHE A 273 -0.50 16.91 -5.72
CA PHE A 273 -1.08 16.39 -4.49
C PHE A 273 -1.02 14.87 -4.44
N LYS A 274 -0.93 14.35 -3.22
CA LYS A 274 -1.21 12.95 -2.92
C LYS A 274 -2.73 12.75 -2.90
N ARG A 275 -3.22 11.70 -3.54
CA ARG A 275 -4.65 11.38 -3.60
C ARG A 275 -4.88 9.91 -3.30
N ILE A 276 -6.11 9.62 -2.89
CA ILE A 276 -6.65 8.26 -2.81
C ILE A 276 -7.76 8.19 -3.86
N ARG A 277 -7.67 7.21 -4.77
CA ARG A 277 -8.64 7.02 -5.85
C ARG A 277 -9.20 5.61 -5.82
N PRO A 278 -10.49 5.41 -6.10
CA PRO A 278 -11.02 4.09 -6.40
C PRO A 278 -10.30 3.48 -7.62
N VAL A 279 -9.96 2.20 -7.55
CA VAL A 279 -9.43 1.39 -8.67
C VAL A 279 -10.39 1.46 -9.86
N SER A 280 -11.70 1.55 -9.62
CA SER A 280 -12.72 1.68 -10.67
C SER A 280 -12.63 2.99 -11.48
N GLN A 281 -11.95 4.02 -10.96
CA GLN A 281 -11.67 5.26 -11.71
C GLN A 281 -10.42 5.14 -12.59
N VAL A 282 -9.59 4.12 -12.37
CA VAL A 282 -8.40 3.85 -13.20
C VAL A 282 -8.88 3.12 -14.44
N TRP A 283 -8.98 3.84 -15.54
CA TRP A 283 -9.42 3.29 -16.83
C TRP A 283 -8.38 2.33 -17.41
N ALA A 284 -7.13 2.75 -17.38
CA ALA A 284 -6.01 2.01 -17.93
C ALA A 284 -4.71 2.38 -17.20
N VAL A 285 -3.71 1.52 -17.32
CA VAL A 285 -2.35 1.77 -16.83
C VAL A 285 -1.35 1.64 -17.96
N ALA A 286 -0.32 2.48 -17.94
CA ALA A 286 0.90 2.27 -18.68
C ALA A 286 1.97 1.67 -17.75
N LYS A 287 2.48 0.50 -18.12
CA LYS A 287 3.42 -0.26 -17.30
C LYS A 287 4.79 0.39 -17.24
N TRP A 288 5.21 0.81 -16.05
CA TRP A 288 6.45 1.59 -15.86
C TRP A 288 7.68 0.89 -16.46
N HIS A 289 7.79 -0.42 -16.28
CA HIS A 289 8.89 -1.25 -16.77
C HIS A 289 8.91 -1.44 -18.30
N GLN A 290 7.89 -0.96 -19.02
CA GLN A 290 7.80 -1.00 -20.49
C GLN A 290 8.02 0.39 -21.12
N LEU A 291 8.17 1.44 -20.32
CA LEU A 291 8.33 2.82 -20.80
C LEU A 291 9.75 3.14 -21.23
N TYR A 292 10.73 2.32 -20.85
CA TYR A 292 12.14 2.60 -21.06
C TYR A 292 12.98 1.38 -21.47
N LYS A 293 12.38 0.18 -21.60
CA LYS A 293 12.97 -0.95 -22.33
C LYS A 293 12.69 -0.77 -23.80
#